data_AF-A0A3R8R8C4-F1
#
_entry.id   AF-A0A3R8R8C4-F1
#
_cell.length_a   1.000
_cell.length_b   1.000
_cell.length_c   1.000
_cell.angle_alpha   90.00
_cell.angle_beta   90.00
_cell.angle_gamma   90.00
#
_symmetry.space_group_name_H-M   'P 1'
#
loop_
_entity.id
_entity.type
_entity.pdbx_description
1 polymer ?
#
loop_
_entity_poly.entity_id
_entity_poly.type
_entity_poly.pdbx_seq_one_letter_code
_entity_poly.pdbx_strand_id
1 'polypeptide(L)'
;MTPVDVNAQVIVTSPAEIDSQFQSALRLIDIGQAQLAVPILQELSKKTASNRIRLELARALSFSGQYEEARRLFVLIYKEGPPPAVKLTILRFIDQIDLRRGKFTFSVSAAKMSNPLNQPDAVQVFFLGTPFTIQLNQEDRNLSGIILNAGYERIFGNGYSIRAITSHREMPKHPNADLTSGDFSVGKQIASKPLEVRAGFQFQHMTNQSSNMPYVEIGYRKELAPEIDVQPRLQVGYHSFQGGAGLSGMSYRVHAPVTYSPKPTLGVSIGPRIEFRDTAFAEQRFVSAGLALDAAYTANDFTISATVFPYTTQFQATDPFWGKRRSDKALFVGAVLSSDYLRVGGFIPTLSPYCGFNSSNITYYKVNNCGISFAARKIF
;
A
#
# COMPACT_ATOMS: atom_id res chain seq x y z
N MET A 1 -26.64 51.62 52.70
CA MET A 1 -26.54 50.73 51.53
C MET A 1 -25.34 51.20 50.73
N THR A 2 -24.18 50.59 50.94
CA THR A 2 -22.99 50.77 50.12
C THR A 2 -23.02 49.71 49.00
N PRO A 3 -22.71 50.06 47.75
CA PRO A 3 -22.55 49.05 46.71
C PRO A 3 -21.20 48.37 46.90
N VAL A 4 -21.23 47.04 46.94
CA VAL A 4 -20.03 46.19 46.87
C VAL A 4 -19.63 46.15 45.41
N ASP A 5 -18.52 46.80 45.07
CA ASP A 5 -17.84 46.61 43.77
C ASP A 5 -17.25 45.20 43.74
N VAL A 6 -17.96 44.28 43.09
CA VAL A 6 -17.43 42.97 42.70
C VAL A 6 -16.62 43.18 41.43
N ASN A 7 -15.38 43.63 41.58
CA ASN A 7 -14.38 43.56 40.53
C ASN A 7 -14.05 42.08 40.28
N ALA A 8 -14.73 41.47 39.31
CA ALA A 8 -14.35 40.21 38.72
C ALA A 8 -12.96 40.40 38.08
N GLN A 9 -11.91 39.96 38.79
CA GLN A 9 -10.57 39.85 38.23
C GLN A 9 -10.63 38.86 37.07
N VAL A 10 -10.63 39.39 35.85
CA VAL A 10 -10.25 38.63 34.67
C VAL A 10 -8.79 38.24 34.89
N ILE A 11 -8.55 36.97 35.25
CA ILE A 11 -7.19 36.43 35.39
C ILE A 11 -6.58 36.43 33.99
N VAL A 12 -5.91 37.52 33.63
CA VAL A 12 -5.07 37.61 32.45
C VAL A 12 -3.85 36.75 32.74
N THR A 13 -3.90 35.48 32.30
CA THR A 13 -2.79 34.54 32.46
C THR A 13 -1.55 35.13 31.79
N SER A 14 -0.46 35.31 32.54
CA SER A 14 0.72 35.98 31.99
C SER A 14 1.36 35.13 30.86
N PRO A 15 2.00 35.75 29.85
CA PRO A 15 2.70 35.00 28.80
C PRO A 15 3.73 34.00 29.34
N ALA A 16 4.38 34.31 30.46
CA ALA A 16 5.35 33.43 31.12
C ALA A 16 4.68 32.19 31.75
N GLU A 17 3.47 32.34 32.29
CA GLU A 17 2.70 31.24 32.86
C GLU A 17 2.18 30.30 31.77
N ILE A 18 1.74 30.85 30.63
CA ILE A 18 1.36 30.07 29.44
C ILE A 18 2.54 29.25 28.92
N ASP A 19 3.73 29.85 28.80
CA ASP A 19 4.93 29.13 28.34
C ASP A 19 5.33 28.03 29.33
N SER A 20 5.33 28.32 30.63
CA SER A 20 5.64 27.33 31.67
C SER A 20 4.70 26.10 31.63
N GLN A 21 3.38 26.33 31.52
CA GLN A 21 2.40 25.25 31.40
C GLN A 21 2.59 24.47 30.09
N PHE A 22 2.89 25.16 28.99
CA PHE A 22 3.15 24.53 27.70
C PHE A 22 4.39 23.62 27.76
N GLN A 23 5.51 24.09 28.30
CA GLN A 23 6.72 23.28 28.49
C GLN A 23 6.49 22.08 29.42
N SER A 24 5.67 22.25 30.46
CA SER A 24 5.25 21.15 31.33
C SER A 24 4.52 20.06 30.55
N ALA A 25 3.55 20.45 29.72
CA ALA A 25 2.82 19.52 28.87
C ALA A 25 3.73 18.80 27.85
N LEU A 26 4.69 19.50 27.23
CA LEU A 26 5.65 18.88 26.32
C LEU A 26 6.48 17.79 27.01
N ARG A 27 6.98 18.06 28.22
CA ARG A 27 7.71 17.06 29.01
C ARG A 27 6.86 15.84 29.33
N LEU A 28 5.60 16.03 29.70
CA LEU A 28 4.66 14.93 29.95
C LEU A 28 4.47 14.05 28.70
N ILE A 29 4.39 14.66 27.51
CA ILE A 29 4.33 13.92 26.25
C ILE A 29 5.62 13.11 26.04
N ASP A 30 6.78 13.73 26.23
CA ASP A 30 8.08 13.12 25.93
C ASP A 30 8.40 11.92 26.85
N ILE A 31 7.91 11.94 28.10
CA ILE A 31 8.02 10.80 29.03
C ILE A 31 6.89 9.76 28.88
N GLY A 32 6.07 9.86 27.84
CA GLY A 32 4.98 8.92 27.54
C GLY A 32 3.71 9.11 28.36
N GLN A 33 3.62 10.16 29.17
CA GLN A 33 2.44 10.52 29.99
C GLN A 33 1.50 11.49 29.24
N ALA A 34 1.28 11.25 27.96
CA ALA A 34 0.49 12.12 27.09
C ALA A 34 -0.93 12.37 27.62
N GLN A 35 -1.54 11.40 28.31
CA GLN A 35 -2.87 11.54 28.93
C GLN A 35 -2.94 12.68 29.96
N LEU A 36 -1.85 12.93 30.70
CA LEU A 36 -1.78 14.03 31.68
C LEU A 36 -1.54 15.38 31.01
N ALA A 37 -0.94 15.40 29.81
CA ALA A 37 -0.72 16.61 29.03
C ALA A 37 -2.01 17.15 28.39
N VAL A 38 -2.95 16.28 28.03
CA VAL A 38 -4.22 16.63 27.38
C VAL A 38 -4.99 17.75 28.11
N PRO A 39 -5.34 17.64 29.41
CA PRO A 39 -6.11 18.69 30.08
C PRO A 39 -5.39 20.04 30.13
N ILE A 40 -4.06 20.05 30.32
CA ILE A 40 -3.24 21.27 30.31
C ILE A 40 -3.31 21.94 28.95
N LEU A 41 -3.08 21.18 27.88
CA LEU A 41 -3.09 21.70 26.51
C LEU A 41 -4.51 22.11 26.06
N GLN A 42 -5.55 21.41 26.51
CA GLN A 42 -6.94 21.81 26.28
C GLN A 42 -7.24 23.18 26.91
N GLU A 43 -6.84 23.41 28.15
CA GLU A 43 -7.03 24.70 28.81
C GLU A 43 -6.25 25.82 28.10
N LEU A 44 -4.97 25.58 27.78
CA LEU A 44 -4.13 26.53 27.04
C LEU A 44 -4.70 26.85 25.64
N SER A 45 -5.28 25.86 24.95
CA SER A 45 -5.89 26.06 23.63
C SER A 45 -7.15 26.94 23.66
N LYS A 46 -7.83 27.04 24.81
CA LYS A 46 -8.97 27.96 25.00
C LYS A 46 -8.51 29.38 25.29
N LYS A 47 -7.39 29.52 26.00
CA LYS A 47 -6.80 30.81 26.38
C LYS A 47 -5.97 31.44 25.25
N THR A 48 -5.53 30.66 24.28
CA THR A 48 -4.62 31.11 23.21
C THR A 48 -5.12 30.70 21.83
N ALA A 49 -4.93 31.58 20.84
CA ALA A 49 -5.18 31.26 19.42
C ALA A 49 -3.98 30.56 18.75
N SER A 50 -3.07 29.95 19.52
CA SER A 50 -1.80 29.42 19.02
C SER A 50 -1.96 28.08 18.28
N ASN A 51 -1.59 28.05 17.00
CA ASN A 51 -1.56 26.81 16.21
C ASN A 51 -0.61 25.77 16.78
N ARG A 52 0.50 26.21 17.39
CA ARG A 52 1.48 25.32 18.01
C ARG A 52 0.86 24.56 19.20
N ILE A 53 0.14 25.26 20.08
CA ILE A 53 -0.54 24.63 21.23
C ILE A 53 -1.60 23.63 20.73
N ARG A 54 -2.37 23.99 19.69
CA ARG A 54 -3.36 23.08 19.08
C ARG A 54 -2.72 21.84 18.44
N LEU A 55 -1.54 21.98 17.81
CA LEU A 55 -0.80 20.85 17.23
C LEU A 55 -0.31 19.89 18.31
N GLU A 56 0.26 20.40 19.40
CA GLU A 56 0.74 19.56 20.50
C GLU A 56 -0.41 18.92 21.27
N LEU A 57 -1.56 19.60 21.40
CA LEU A 57 -2.79 18.99 21.89
C LEU A 57 -3.20 17.81 21.02
N ALA A 58 -3.22 17.97 19.69
CA ALA A 58 -3.55 16.89 18.76
C ALA A 58 -2.57 15.70 18.87
N ARG A 59 -1.28 15.98 19.06
CA ARG A 59 -0.23 14.97 19.31
C ARG A 59 -0.47 14.23 20.64
N ALA A 60 -0.76 14.94 21.72
CA ALA A 60 -1.06 14.35 23.03
C ALA A 60 -2.33 13.48 23.00
N LEU A 61 -3.39 13.97 22.36
CA LEU A 61 -4.62 13.20 22.12
C LEU A 61 -4.34 11.92 21.31
N SER A 62 -3.47 11.99 20.29
CA SER A 62 -3.09 10.82 19.49
C SER A 62 -2.34 9.78 20.33
N PHE A 63 -1.35 10.22 21.11
CA PHE A 63 -0.55 9.32 21.96
C PHE A 63 -1.33 8.76 23.15
N SER A 64 -2.37 9.45 23.61
CA SER A 64 -3.27 8.94 24.65
C SER A 64 -4.40 8.04 24.12
N GLY A 65 -4.46 7.80 22.80
CA GLY A 65 -5.48 6.93 22.19
C GLY A 65 -6.82 7.62 21.91
N GLN A 66 -6.93 8.93 22.14
CA GLN A 66 -8.11 9.75 21.84
C GLN A 66 -8.14 10.14 20.36
N TYR A 67 -8.16 9.12 19.50
CA TYR A 67 -7.91 9.23 18.06
C TYR A 67 -8.92 10.09 17.30
N GLU A 68 -10.21 10.04 17.66
CA GLU A 68 -11.25 10.83 17.00
C GLU A 68 -11.01 12.33 17.17
N GLU A 69 -10.71 12.75 18.39
CA GLU A 69 -10.50 14.16 18.74
C GLU A 69 -9.17 14.66 18.18
N ALA A 70 -8.09 13.87 18.34
CA ALA A 70 -6.80 14.14 17.70
C ALA A 70 -6.96 14.38 16.20
N ARG A 71 -7.66 13.49 15.51
CA ARG A 71 -7.84 13.58 14.06
C ARG A 71 -8.67 14.81 13.68
N ARG A 72 -9.79 15.07 14.38
CA ARG A 72 -10.60 16.27 14.13
C ARG A 72 -9.75 17.53 14.23
N LEU A 73 -8.92 17.62 15.27
CA LEU A 73 -8.05 18.77 15.50
C LEU A 73 -6.94 18.88 14.43
N PHE A 74 -6.30 17.77 14.06
CA PHE A 74 -5.33 17.74 12.96
C PHE A 74 -5.94 18.19 11.62
N VAL A 75 -7.14 17.71 11.28
CA VAL A 75 -7.85 18.12 10.06
C VAL A 75 -8.22 19.60 10.09
N LEU A 76 -8.64 20.13 11.24
CA LEU A 76 -8.94 21.55 11.41
C LEU A 76 -7.69 22.40 11.14
N ILE A 77 -6.57 22.09 11.80
CA ILE A 77 -5.30 22.81 11.64
C ILE A 77 -4.78 22.68 10.20
N TYR A 78 -4.95 21.52 9.56
CA TYR A 78 -4.56 21.31 8.16
C TYR A 78 -5.30 22.27 7.21
N LYS A 79 -6.62 22.47 7.43
CA LYS A 79 -7.46 23.35 6.60
C LYS A 79 -7.13 24.83 6.75
N GLU A 80 -6.53 25.24 7.87
CA GLU A 80 -6.07 26.62 8.09
C GLU A 80 -4.82 26.99 7.26
N GLY A 81 -4.26 26.03 6.51
CA GLY A 81 -3.14 26.27 5.60
C GLY A 81 -1.79 26.45 6.30
N PRO A 82 -1.34 25.51 7.15
CA PRO A 82 -0.05 25.61 7.81
C PRO A 82 1.10 25.47 6.79
N PRO A 83 2.35 25.83 7.16
CA PRO A 83 3.49 25.67 6.27
C PRO A 83 3.62 24.23 5.72
N PRO A 84 4.11 24.02 4.48
CA PRO A 84 4.15 22.70 3.85
C PRO A 84 4.76 21.59 4.70
N ALA A 85 5.85 21.87 5.42
CA ALA A 85 6.49 20.90 6.32
C ALA A 85 5.55 20.43 7.46
N VAL A 86 4.74 21.35 7.99
CA VAL A 86 3.75 21.06 9.04
C VAL A 86 2.57 20.27 8.46
N LYS A 87 2.08 20.64 7.26
CA LYS A 87 1.03 19.86 6.55
C LYS A 87 1.40 18.39 6.45
N LEU A 88 2.63 18.06 6.08
CA LEU A 88 3.08 16.68 5.89
C LEU A 88 3.22 15.93 7.21
N THR A 89 3.68 16.62 8.26
CA THR A 89 3.69 16.07 9.63
C THR A 89 2.28 15.74 10.09
N ILE A 90 1.32 16.65 9.87
CA ILE A 90 -0.10 16.42 10.17
C ILE A 90 -0.63 15.22 9.37
N LEU A 91 -0.35 15.14 8.06
CA LEU A 91 -0.80 14.01 7.22
C LEU A 91 -0.22 12.68 7.70
N ARG A 92 1.03 12.63 8.17
CA ARG A 92 1.62 11.43 8.80
C ARG A 92 0.87 11.02 10.06
N PHE A 93 0.53 11.97 10.93
CA PHE A 93 -0.27 11.67 12.13
C PHE A 93 -1.69 11.20 11.76
N ILE A 94 -2.33 11.82 10.77
CA ILE A 94 -3.65 11.38 10.29
C ILE A 94 -3.56 9.96 9.74
N ASP A 95 -2.57 9.63 8.91
CA ASP A 95 -2.40 8.27 8.36
C ASP A 95 -2.13 7.24 9.47
N GLN A 96 -1.33 7.60 10.49
CA GLN A 96 -1.13 6.75 11.67
C GLN A 96 -2.42 6.53 12.45
N ILE A 97 -3.20 7.60 12.70
CA ILE A 97 -4.48 7.51 13.39
C ILE A 97 -5.46 6.64 12.60
N ASP A 98 -5.55 6.83 11.28
CA ASP A 98 -6.40 6.02 10.40
C ASP A 98 -6.00 4.54 10.47
N LEU A 99 -4.70 4.22 10.48
CA LEU A 99 -4.22 2.85 10.67
C LEU A 99 -4.58 2.29 12.06
N ARG A 100 -4.58 3.10 13.12
CA ARG A 100 -5.01 2.64 14.46
C ARG A 100 -6.51 2.36 14.52
N ARG A 101 -7.30 3.17 13.83
CA ARG A 101 -8.77 3.05 13.74
C ARG A 101 -9.22 1.96 12.76
N GLY A 102 -8.42 1.70 11.73
CA GLY A 102 -8.77 0.87 10.58
C GLY A 102 -8.91 1.73 9.32
N LYS A 103 -8.03 1.48 8.35
CA LYS A 103 -7.96 2.17 7.07
C LYS A 103 -8.65 1.32 6.01
N PHE A 104 -9.63 1.89 5.31
CA PHE A 104 -10.33 1.24 4.22
C PHE A 104 -10.02 1.93 2.89
N THR A 105 -9.68 1.14 1.88
CA THR A 105 -9.41 1.61 0.52
C THR A 105 -10.29 0.88 -0.47
N PHE A 106 -10.87 1.60 -1.42
CA PHE A 106 -11.65 1.01 -2.51
C PHE A 106 -11.31 1.68 -3.84
N SER A 107 -11.21 0.89 -4.91
CA SER A 107 -10.95 1.41 -6.26
C SER A 107 -11.70 0.64 -7.33
N VAL A 108 -12.08 1.35 -8.38
CA VAL A 108 -12.63 0.79 -9.62
C VAL A 108 -11.73 1.21 -10.77
N SER A 109 -11.31 0.27 -11.61
CA SER A 109 -10.44 0.55 -12.75
C SER A 109 -11.06 0.05 -14.03
N ALA A 110 -10.92 0.84 -15.10
CA ALA A 110 -11.09 0.32 -16.45
C ALA A 110 -9.74 -0.27 -16.90
N ALA A 111 -9.76 -1.52 -17.37
CA ALA A 111 -8.55 -2.24 -17.76
C ALA A 111 -8.67 -2.79 -19.17
N LYS A 112 -7.55 -2.77 -19.91
CA LYS A 112 -7.38 -3.45 -21.19
C LYS A 112 -6.21 -4.42 -21.07
N MET A 113 -6.45 -5.68 -21.37
CA MET A 113 -5.47 -6.76 -21.24
C MET A 113 -5.28 -7.45 -22.57
N SER A 114 -4.03 -7.75 -22.92
CA SER A 114 -3.70 -8.62 -24.03
C SER A 114 -3.36 -10.01 -23.51
N ASN A 115 -4.04 -11.00 -24.04
CA ASN A 115 -3.94 -12.42 -23.74
C ASN A 115 -4.19 -12.83 -22.28
N PRO A 116 -5.27 -12.38 -21.61
CA PRO A 116 -5.51 -12.69 -20.18
C PRO A 116 -5.71 -14.18 -19.88
N LEU A 117 -6.03 -14.99 -20.91
CA LEU A 117 -6.21 -16.44 -20.83
C LEU A 117 -4.94 -17.23 -21.17
N ASN A 118 -3.86 -16.54 -21.54
CA ASN A 118 -2.65 -17.16 -22.11
C ASN A 118 -3.01 -18.08 -23.30
N GLN A 119 -3.72 -17.60 -24.31
CA GLN A 119 -4.03 -18.39 -25.51
C GLN A 119 -2.88 -18.29 -26.54
N PRO A 120 -2.60 -19.38 -27.31
CA PRO A 120 -1.65 -19.33 -28.42
C PRO A 120 -2.22 -18.53 -29.60
N ASP A 121 -1.36 -18.14 -30.55
CA ASP A 121 -1.79 -17.46 -31.78
C ASP A 121 -2.59 -18.41 -32.69
N ALA A 122 -2.16 -19.68 -32.75
CA ALA A 122 -2.80 -20.74 -33.47
C ALA A 122 -2.51 -22.10 -32.81
N VAL A 123 -3.41 -23.06 -33.04
CA VAL A 123 -3.23 -24.46 -32.63
C VAL A 123 -3.17 -25.32 -33.88
N GLN A 124 -2.17 -26.19 -33.98
CA GLN A 124 -2.17 -27.24 -35.00
C GLN A 124 -2.88 -28.48 -34.46
N VAL A 125 -3.90 -28.93 -35.18
CA VAL A 125 -4.61 -30.19 -34.91
C VAL A 125 -4.40 -31.13 -36.09
N PHE A 126 -4.11 -32.40 -35.81
CA PHE A 126 -4.01 -33.41 -36.87
C PHE A 126 -5.38 -34.05 -37.08
N PHE A 127 -5.94 -33.89 -38.27
CA PHE A 127 -7.15 -34.59 -38.69
C PHE A 127 -6.79 -35.50 -39.86
N LEU A 128 -6.97 -36.82 -39.68
CA LEU A 128 -6.60 -37.84 -40.66
C LEU A 128 -5.12 -37.73 -41.13
N GLY A 129 -4.21 -37.46 -40.20
CA GLY A 129 -2.77 -37.31 -40.50
C GLY A 129 -2.38 -36.01 -41.21
N THR A 130 -3.34 -35.12 -41.49
CA THR A 130 -3.09 -33.80 -42.09
C THR A 130 -3.13 -32.71 -41.01
N PRO A 131 -2.11 -31.83 -40.89
CA PRO A 131 -2.12 -30.75 -39.92
C PRO A 131 -3.05 -29.61 -40.38
N PHE A 132 -4.04 -29.27 -39.56
CA PHE A 132 -4.88 -28.08 -39.70
C PHE A 132 -4.42 -27.04 -38.69
N THR A 133 -4.16 -25.82 -39.16
CA THR A 133 -3.85 -24.68 -38.29
C THR A 133 -5.14 -23.94 -37.98
N ILE A 134 -5.64 -24.07 -36.75
CA ILE A 134 -6.76 -23.28 -36.24
C ILE A 134 -6.19 -21.98 -35.70
N GLN A 135 -6.49 -20.86 -36.37
CA GLN A 135 -6.23 -19.54 -35.80
C GLN A 135 -7.29 -19.26 -34.73
N LEU A 136 -6.83 -18.93 -33.52
CA LEU A 136 -7.74 -18.54 -32.45
C LEU A 136 -8.18 -17.09 -32.66
N ASN A 137 -9.42 -16.79 -32.27
CA ASN A 137 -10.00 -15.47 -32.47
C ASN A 137 -9.19 -14.40 -31.73
N GLN A 138 -8.69 -13.39 -32.46
CA GLN A 138 -7.90 -12.32 -31.87
C GLN A 138 -8.72 -11.41 -30.95
N GLU A 139 -10.05 -11.39 -31.10
CA GLU A 139 -10.93 -10.64 -30.20
C GLU A 139 -10.92 -11.22 -28.78
N ASP A 140 -10.65 -12.52 -28.62
CA ASP A 140 -10.57 -13.18 -27.31
C ASP A 140 -9.24 -12.94 -26.60
N ARG A 141 -8.24 -12.39 -27.31
CA ARG A 141 -6.96 -11.98 -26.71
C ARG A 141 -7.02 -10.57 -26.16
N ASN A 142 -7.70 -9.64 -26.81
CA ASN A 142 -7.72 -8.24 -26.35
C ASN A 142 -9.02 -7.95 -25.60
N LEU A 143 -9.00 -8.19 -24.30
CA LEU A 143 -10.16 -8.01 -23.44
C LEU A 143 -10.12 -6.65 -22.74
N SER A 144 -11.29 -6.04 -22.64
CA SER A 144 -11.54 -4.88 -21.80
C SER A 144 -12.49 -5.26 -20.69
N GLY A 145 -12.25 -4.73 -19.50
CA GLY A 145 -13.02 -5.09 -18.32
C GLY A 145 -12.85 -4.09 -17.18
N ILE A 146 -13.35 -4.49 -16.02
CA ILE A 146 -13.32 -3.70 -14.80
C ILE A 146 -12.50 -4.45 -13.75
N ILE A 147 -11.71 -3.71 -12.98
CA ILE A 147 -11.01 -4.24 -11.80
C ILE A 147 -11.49 -3.49 -10.57
N LEU A 148 -12.03 -4.23 -9.61
CA LEU A 148 -12.42 -3.77 -8.30
C LEU A 148 -11.32 -4.14 -7.32
N ASN A 149 -10.85 -3.19 -6.51
CA ASN A 149 -9.96 -3.49 -5.40
C ASN A 149 -10.58 -2.99 -4.10
N ALA A 150 -10.44 -3.77 -3.04
CA ALA A 150 -10.76 -3.36 -1.69
C ALA A 150 -9.63 -3.73 -0.74
N GLY A 151 -9.39 -2.89 0.26
CA GLY A 151 -8.33 -3.08 1.23
C GLY A 151 -8.75 -2.62 2.62
N TYR A 152 -8.33 -3.35 3.64
CA TYR A 152 -8.47 -3.00 5.04
C TYR A 152 -7.14 -3.23 5.76
N GLU A 153 -6.68 -2.23 6.51
CA GLU A 153 -5.48 -2.32 7.32
C GLU A 153 -5.72 -1.72 8.71
N ARG A 154 -5.28 -2.42 9.76
CA ARG A 154 -5.35 -1.89 11.13
C ARG A 154 -4.13 -2.27 11.95
N ILE A 155 -3.66 -1.36 12.80
CA ILE A 155 -2.61 -1.60 13.79
C ILE A 155 -3.15 -1.34 15.19
N PHE A 156 -3.14 -2.35 16.05
CA PHE A 156 -3.62 -2.26 17.43
C PHE A 156 -2.55 -1.66 18.34
N GLY A 157 -2.96 -1.00 19.43
CA GLY A 157 -2.05 -0.32 20.38
C GLY A 157 -0.98 -1.25 20.96
N ASN A 158 -1.30 -2.53 21.12
CA ASN A 158 -0.38 -3.57 21.56
C ASN A 158 0.59 -4.07 20.46
N GLY A 159 0.59 -3.48 19.26
CA GLY A 159 1.50 -3.81 18.16
C GLY A 159 1.03 -4.93 17.23
N TYR A 160 -0.13 -5.55 17.47
CA TYR A 160 -0.72 -6.45 16.47
C TYR A 160 -1.22 -5.67 15.25
N SER A 161 -1.27 -6.31 14.09
CA SER A 161 -1.82 -5.73 12.87
C SER A 161 -2.69 -6.74 12.11
N ILE A 162 -3.65 -6.23 11.36
CA ILE A 162 -4.44 -7.01 10.38
C ILE A 162 -4.35 -6.30 9.04
N ARG A 163 -4.21 -7.08 7.97
CA ARG A 163 -4.27 -6.61 6.59
C ARG A 163 -5.12 -7.56 5.77
N ALA A 164 -6.01 -7.00 4.97
CA ALA A 164 -6.84 -7.72 4.02
C ALA A 164 -6.89 -6.92 2.72
N ILE A 165 -6.47 -7.49 1.61
CA ILE A 165 -6.58 -6.87 0.29
C ILE A 165 -7.22 -7.88 -0.65
N THR A 166 -8.19 -7.44 -1.43
CA THR A 166 -8.85 -8.25 -2.45
C THR A 166 -8.95 -7.47 -3.75
N SER A 167 -8.82 -8.19 -4.86
CA SER A 167 -8.95 -7.69 -6.21
C SER A 167 -9.87 -8.63 -6.98
N HIS A 168 -10.89 -8.09 -7.62
CA HIS A 168 -11.76 -8.82 -8.53
C HIS A 168 -11.72 -8.17 -9.89
N ARG A 169 -11.34 -8.96 -10.90
CA ARG A 169 -11.32 -8.59 -12.30
C ARG A 169 -12.47 -9.27 -13.00
N GLU A 170 -13.27 -8.47 -13.69
CA GLU A 170 -14.42 -8.86 -14.49
C GLU A 170 -14.14 -8.54 -15.96
N MET A 171 -14.28 -9.54 -16.84
CA MET A 171 -14.04 -9.48 -18.28
C MET A 171 -15.30 -9.95 -19.02
N PRO A 172 -16.27 -9.04 -19.29
CA PRO A 172 -17.61 -9.41 -19.74
C PRO A 172 -17.67 -10.24 -21.02
N LYS A 173 -16.70 -10.05 -21.94
CA LYS A 173 -16.63 -10.81 -23.19
C LYS A 173 -16.15 -12.24 -23.01
N HIS A 174 -15.45 -12.56 -21.91
CA HIS A 174 -14.86 -13.88 -21.70
C HIS A 174 -14.72 -14.21 -20.21
N PRO A 175 -15.78 -14.74 -19.54
CA PRO A 175 -15.80 -14.96 -18.09
C PRO A 175 -14.69 -15.88 -17.54
N ASN A 176 -14.11 -16.76 -18.37
CA ASN A 176 -12.94 -17.55 -17.95
C ASN A 176 -11.68 -16.70 -17.67
N ALA A 177 -11.67 -15.43 -18.07
CA ALA A 177 -10.61 -14.47 -17.78
C ALA A 177 -10.86 -13.71 -16.47
N ASP A 178 -12.01 -13.93 -15.83
CA ASP A 178 -12.34 -13.35 -14.53
C ASP A 178 -11.39 -13.91 -13.48
N LEU A 179 -10.95 -13.02 -12.60
CA LEU A 179 -9.96 -13.36 -11.59
C LEU A 179 -10.28 -12.67 -10.29
N THR A 180 -10.45 -13.45 -9.24
CA THR A 180 -10.49 -12.95 -7.87
C THR A 180 -9.19 -13.32 -7.18
N SER A 181 -8.51 -12.37 -6.56
CA SER A 181 -7.29 -12.63 -5.79
C SER A 181 -7.28 -11.81 -4.52
N GLY A 182 -6.49 -12.24 -3.55
CA GLY A 182 -6.32 -11.45 -2.34
C GLY A 182 -5.26 -11.98 -1.40
N ASP A 183 -5.03 -11.19 -0.35
CA ASP A 183 -4.06 -11.39 0.72
C ASP A 183 -4.74 -11.06 2.04
N PHE A 184 -4.78 -12.03 2.96
CA PHE A 184 -5.23 -11.82 4.34
C PHE A 184 -4.08 -12.15 5.26
N SER A 185 -3.78 -11.28 6.22
CA SER A 185 -2.69 -11.50 7.14
C SER A 185 -2.88 -10.84 8.49
N VAL A 186 -2.27 -11.46 9.49
CA VAL A 186 -2.15 -10.96 10.86
C VAL A 186 -0.68 -10.82 11.19
N GLY A 187 -0.31 -9.67 11.76
CA GLY A 187 1.06 -9.33 12.07
C GLY A 187 1.25 -8.91 13.51
N LYS A 188 2.52 -8.87 13.92
CA LYS A 188 2.95 -8.39 15.23
C LYS A 188 4.25 -7.62 15.08
N GLN A 189 4.23 -6.35 15.46
CA GLN A 189 5.42 -5.56 15.72
C GLN A 189 5.98 -5.92 17.09
N ILE A 190 7.28 -6.22 17.14
CA ILE A 190 7.97 -6.59 18.37
C ILE A 190 8.41 -5.32 19.09
N ALA A 191 7.80 -4.99 20.23
CA ALA A 191 7.98 -3.68 20.88
C ALA A 191 9.44 -3.28 21.16
N SER A 192 10.33 -4.25 21.43
CA SER A 192 11.74 -4.03 21.73
C SER A 192 12.67 -4.12 20.52
N LYS A 193 12.14 -4.44 19.33
CA LYS A 193 12.97 -4.68 18.14
C LYS A 193 12.35 -4.02 16.90
N PRO A 194 13.17 -3.57 15.95
CA PRO A 194 12.71 -3.13 14.62
C PRO A 194 12.19 -4.29 13.74
N LEU A 195 11.43 -5.21 14.30
CA LEU A 195 11.00 -6.46 13.66
C LEU A 195 9.48 -6.54 13.63
N GLU A 196 8.95 -6.98 12.50
CA GLU A 196 7.57 -7.38 12.30
C GLU A 196 7.53 -8.84 11.85
N VAL A 197 6.64 -9.63 12.44
CA VAL A 197 6.36 -10.99 11.99
C VAL A 197 4.91 -11.06 11.58
N ARG A 198 4.63 -11.73 10.47
CA ARG A 198 3.29 -11.83 9.88
C ARG A 198 3.04 -13.26 9.42
N ALA A 199 1.82 -13.72 9.64
CA ALA A 199 1.30 -14.95 9.05
C ALA A 199 0.10 -14.57 8.19
N GLY A 200 -0.02 -15.19 7.03
CA GLY A 200 -1.08 -14.84 6.10
C GLY A 200 -1.40 -15.93 5.10
N PHE A 201 -2.34 -15.59 4.24
CA PHE A 201 -2.90 -16.44 3.22
C PHE A 201 -3.18 -15.61 1.98
N GLN A 202 -2.56 -15.99 0.87
CA GLN A 202 -2.88 -15.45 -0.45
C GLN A 202 -3.74 -16.44 -1.19
N PHE A 203 -4.65 -15.94 -2.01
CA PHE A 203 -5.47 -16.77 -2.89
C PHE A 203 -5.61 -16.11 -4.25
N GLN A 204 -5.83 -16.97 -5.24
CA GLN A 204 -6.15 -16.63 -6.61
C GLN A 204 -7.20 -17.61 -7.07
N HIS A 205 -8.34 -17.11 -7.55
CA HIS A 205 -9.42 -17.89 -8.11
C HIS A 205 -9.66 -17.44 -9.55
N MET A 206 -9.32 -18.31 -10.48
CA MET A 206 -9.58 -18.20 -11.91
C MET A 206 -9.91 -19.60 -12.42
N THR A 207 -10.78 -19.69 -13.43
CA THR A 207 -11.17 -20.97 -14.03
C THR A 207 -9.92 -21.78 -14.40
N ASN A 208 -9.80 -22.99 -13.84
CA ASN A 208 -8.68 -23.92 -14.03
C ASN A 208 -7.27 -23.44 -13.61
N GLN A 209 -7.15 -22.25 -13.01
CA GLN A 209 -5.86 -21.66 -12.59
C GLN A 209 -5.92 -21.08 -11.17
N SER A 210 -6.71 -21.72 -10.31
CA SER A 210 -6.85 -21.34 -8.92
C SER A 210 -5.66 -21.82 -8.09
N SER A 211 -5.25 -20.98 -7.14
CA SER A 211 -4.15 -21.28 -6.24
C SER A 211 -4.30 -20.61 -4.89
N ASN A 212 -3.68 -21.21 -3.89
CA ASN A 212 -3.66 -20.73 -2.51
C ASN A 212 -2.23 -20.77 -1.98
N MET A 213 -1.85 -19.81 -1.16
CA MET A 213 -0.50 -19.74 -0.58
C MET A 213 -0.57 -19.24 0.87
N PRO A 214 -0.66 -20.12 1.88
CA PRO A 214 -0.31 -19.76 3.24
C PRO A 214 1.16 -19.36 3.31
N TYR A 215 1.47 -18.36 4.13
CA TYR A 215 2.83 -17.83 4.25
C TYR A 215 3.14 -17.29 5.64
N VAL A 216 4.45 -17.17 5.91
CA VAL A 216 5.01 -16.38 6.99
C VAL A 216 5.91 -15.31 6.36
N GLU A 217 5.85 -14.10 6.89
CA GLU A 217 6.67 -12.97 6.48
C GLU A 217 7.37 -12.37 7.70
N ILE A 218 8.65 -12.05 7.53
CA ILE A 218 9.46 -11.33 8.50
C ILE A 218 9.89 -10.03 7.84
N GLY A 219 9.55 -8.91 8.48
CA GLY A 219 9.97 -7.56 8.08
C GLY A 219 10.91 -6.98 9.12
N TYR A 220 11.91 -6.24 8.66
CA TYR A 220 12.79 -5.45 9.51
C TYR A 220 12.72 -4.00 9.06
N ARG A 221 12.63 -3.05 9.98
CA ARG A 221 12.58 -1.62 9.65
C ARG A 221 13.60 -0.83 10.45
N LYS A 222 14.54 -0.18 9.77
CA LYS A 222 15.56 0.64 10.45
C LYS A 222 15.72 1.98 9.76
N GLU A 223 15.67 3.03 10.56
CA GLU A 223 16.09 4.37 10.15
C GLU A 223 17.63 4.42 10.25
N LEU A 224 18.30 4.58 9.10
CA LEU A 224 19.76 4.71 9.02
C LEU A 224 20.19 6.16 9.23
N ALA A 225 19.35 7.10 8.82
CA ALA A 225 19.45 8.54 9.02
C ALA A 225 18.03 9.12 9.10
N PRO A 226 17.83 10.38 9.55
CA PRO A 226 16.49 10.99 9.62
C PRO A 226 15.75 10.98 8.28
N GLU A 227 16.47 11.02 7.16
CA GLU A 227 15.94 10.99 5.81
C GLU A 227 16.01 9.60 5.16
N ILE A 228 16.67 8.60 5.76
CA ILE A 228 16.94 7.29 5.15
C ILE A 228 16.37 6.16 6.00
N ASP A 229 15.45 5.38 5.43
CA ASP A 229 14.83 4.21 6.07
C ASP A 229 14.98 2.97 5.18
N VAL A 230 15.24 1.82 5.80
CA VAL A 230 15.33 0.52 5.11
C VAL A 230 14.31 -0.46 5.66
N GLN A 231 13.61 -1.15 4.77
CA GLN A 231 12.52 -2.07 5.16
C GLN A 231 12.60 -3.45 4.49
N PRO A 232 13.69 -4.23 4.66
CA PRO A 232 13.76 -5.57 4.10
C PRO A 232 12.68 -6.50 4.66
N ARG A 233 12.07 -7.26 3.76
CA ARG A 233 11.06 -8.28 4.05
C ARG A 233 11.40 -9.58 3.35
N LEU A 234 11.20 -10.67 4.07
CA LEU A 234 11.29 -12.04 3.56
C LEU A 234 9.94 -12.72 3.80
N GLN A 235 9.29 -13.17 2.74
CA GLN A 235 8.07 -13.96 2.77
C GLN A 235 8.38 -15.37 2.27
N VAL A 236 7.92 -16.38 3.01
CA VAL A 236 8.06 -17.80 2.68
C VAL A 236 6.68 -18.43 2.76
N GLY A 237 6.26 -19.09 1.69
CA GLY A 237 4.95 -19.74 1.63
C GLY A 237 4.95 -20.98 0.73
N TYR A 238 3.89 -21.78 0.83
CA TYR A 238 3.69 -22.93 -0.04
C TYR A 238 2.53 -22.66 -0.98
N HIS A 239 2.82 -22.56 -2.27
CA HIS A 239 1.83 -22.32 -3.32
C HIS A 239 1.19 -23.65 -3.72
N SER A 240 -0.10 -23.81 -3.45
CA SER A 240 -0.91 -24.95 -3.86
C SER A 240 -1.76 -24.58 -5.06
N PHE A 241 -1.64 -25.32 -6.16
CA PHE A 241 -2.40 -25.12 -7.39
C PHE A 241 -3.42 -26.23 -7.59
N GLN A 242 -4.66 -25.85 -7.92
CA GLN A 242 -5.70 -26.82 -8.26
C GLN A 242 -5.47 -27.51 -9.61
N GLY A 243 -4.69 -26.90 -10.51
CA GLY A 243 -4.35 -27.45 -11.82
C GLY A 243 -3.36 -28.63 -11.81
N GLY A 244 -2.89 -29.06 -10.63
CA GLY A 244 -2.07 -30.25 -10.46
C GLY A 244 -0.98 -30.09 -9.41
N ALA A 245 -0.69 -31.19 -8.68
CA ALA A 245 0.35 -31.22 -7.65
C ALA A 245 1.74 -30.80 -8.17
N GLY A 246 2.03 -31.06 -9.45
CA GLY A 246 3.26 -30.67 -10.12
C GLY A 246 3.55 -29.16 -10.15
N LEU A 247 2.50 -28.34 -10.21
CA LEU A 247 2.58 -26.87 -10.21
C LEU A 247 2.76 -26.28 -8.81
N SER A 248 2.53 -27.10 -7.77
CA SER A 248 2.62 -26.68 -6.38
C SER A 248 4.07 -26.70 -5.90
N GLY A 249 4.38 -25.86 -4.91
CA GLY A 249 5.76 -25.71 -4.46
C GLY A 249 6.01 -24.57 -3.49
N MET A 250 7.24 -24.48 -2.99
CA MET A 250 7.66 -23.38 -2.13
C MET A 250 7.84 -22.08 -2.92
N SER A 251 7.46 -20.96 -2.33
CA SER A 251 7.71 -19.61 -2.83
C SER A 251 8.45 -18.80 -1.77
N TYR A 252 9.51 -18.12 -2.18
CA TYR A 252 10.34 -17.27 -1.37
C TYR A 252 10.38 -15.90 -2.02
N ARG A 253 9.95 -14.85 -1.31
CA ARG A 253 9.95 -13.49 -1.82
C ARG A 253 10.75 -12.58 -0.91
N VAL A 254 11.67 -11.83 -1.51
CA VAL A 254 12.50 -10.83 -0.83
C VAL A 254 12.20 -9.47 -1.43
N HIS A 255 11.93 -8.49 -0.58
CA HIS A 255 11.79 -7.09 -0.97
C HIS A 255 12.59 -6.24 0.00
N ALA A 256 13.59 -5.49 -0.49
CA ALA A 256 14.48 -4.71 0.36
C ALA A 256 14.60 -3.24 -0.09
N PRO A 257 13.53 -2.44 0.04
CA PRO A 257 13.56 -1.03 -0.31
C PRO A 257 14.42 -0.22 0.67
N VAL A 258 15.18 0.70 0.09
CA VAL A 258 15.82 1.83 0.76
C VAL A 258 15.06 3.08 0.35
N THR A 259 14.48 3.78 1.31
CA THR A 259 13.71 5.01 1.10
C THR A 259 14.54 6.20 1.54
N TYR A 260 14.69 7.19 0.65
CA TYR A 260 15.30 8.49 0.91
C TYR A 260 14.26 9.60 0.81
N SER A 261 14.10 10.37 1.88
CA SER A 261 13.13 11.47 2.00
C SER A 261 13.85 12.77 2.35
N PRO A 262 14.58 13.40 1.41
CA PRO A 262 15.40 14.60 1.68
C PRO A 262 14.59 15.80 2.17
N LYS A 263 13.30 15.82 1.84
CA LYS A 263 12.33 16.80 2.30
C LYS A 263 11.02 16.09 2.56
N PRO A 264 10.17 16.59 3.47
CA PRO A 264 8.88 15.98 3.72
C PRO A 264 8.00 15.83 2.46
N THR A 265 8.21 16.67 1.45
CA THR A 265 7.43 16.71 0.19
C THR A 265 7.95 15.74 -0.87
N LEU A 266 9.13 15.14 -0.70
CA LEU A 266 9.76 14.31 -1.71
C LEU A 266 10.30 13.04 -1.08
N GLY A 267 9.82 11.89 -1.54
CA GLY A 267 10.34 10.58 -1.17
C GLY A 267 10.72 9.79 -2.42
N VAL A 268 11.86 9.10 -2.36
CA VAL A 268 12.30 8.16 -3.39
C VAL A 268 12.66 6.86 -2.71
N SER A 269 12.14 5.73 -3.21
CA SER A 269 12.45 4.39 -2.72
C SER A 269 13.02 3.56 -3.86
N ILE A 270 14.09 2.84 -3.58
CA ILE A 270 14.73 1.91 -4.51
C ILE A 270 15.04 0.61 -3.78
N GLY A 271 14.74 -0.53 -4.39
CA GLY A 271 15.11 -1.81 -3.78
C GLY A 271 14.88 -3.03 -4.64
N PRO A 272 15.64 -4.11 -4.42
CA PRO A 272 15.44 -5.35 -5.13
C PRO A 272 14.11 -5.99 -4.71
N ARG A 273 13.43 -6.57 -5.70
CA ARG A 273 12.35 -7.54 -5.52
C ARG A 273 12.79 -8.84 -6.17
N ILE A 274 12.87 -9.90 -5.38
CA ILE A 274 13.30 -11.21 -5.82
C ILE A 274 12.24 -12.22 -5.41
N GLU A 275 11.84 -13.08 -6.33
CA GLU A 275 10.99 -14.22 -6.08
C GLU A 275 11.70 -15.49 -6.56
N PHE A 276 11.81 -16.47 -5.69
CA PHE A 276 12.22 -17.82 -6.07
C PHE A 276 11.04 -18.76 -5.86
N ARG A 277 10.76 -19.58 -6.86
CA ARG A 277 9.70 -20.57 -6.81
C ARG A 277 10.25 -21.95 -7.11
N ASP A 278 10.06 -22.86 -6.17
CA ASP A 278 10.49 -24.25 -6.25
C ASP A 278 9.28 -25.19 -6.30
N THR A 279 8.88 -25.57 -7.51
CA THR A 279 7.77 -26.49 -7.80
C THR A 279 8.25 -27.90 -8.10
N ALA A 280 7.37 -28.90 -8.07
CA ALA A 280 7.74 -30.25 -8.49
C ALA A 280 8.08 -30.34 -10.00
N PHE A 281 7.35 -29.61 -10.85
CA PHE A 281 7.65 -29.46 -12.27
C PHE A 281 8.81 -28.48 -12.46
N ALA A 282 9.93 -28.98 -12.99
CA ALA A 282 11.17 -28.22 -13.14
C ALA A 282 11.04 -27.07 -14.16
N GLU A 283 10.16 -27.23 -15.15
CA GLU A 283 9.79 -26.22 -16.15
C GLU A 283 8.99 -25.06 -15.57
N GLN A 284 8.43 -25.22 -14.36
CA GLN A 284 7.71 -24.17 -13.63
C GLN A 284 8.52 -23.57 -12.47
N ARG A 285 9.70 -24.13 -12.16
CA ARG A 285 10.65 -23.53 -11.23
C ARG A 285 11.24 -22.29 -11.85
N PHE A 286 11.31 -21.19 -11.10
CA PHE A 286 11.89 -19.95 -11.62
C PHE A 286 12.53 -19.09 -10.53
N VAL A 287 13.40 -18.20 -10.99
CA VAL A 287 13.84 -17.01 -10.24
C VAL A 287 13.36 -15.78 -11.00
N SER A 288 12.65 -14.89 -10.33
CA SER A 288 12.32 -13.56 -10.80
C SER A 288 13.08 -12.53 -9.99
N ALA A 289 13.71 -11.56 -10.65
CA ALA A 289 14.47 -10.51 -9.97
C ALA A 289 14.35 -9.19 -10.72
N GLY A 290 14.22 -8.10 -9.97
CA GLY A 290 14.15 -6.76 -10.52
C GLY A 290 14.42 -5.69 -9.48
N LEU A 291 14.42 -4.43 -9.92
CA LEU A 291 14.67 -3.27 -9.08
C LEU A 291 13.43 -2.38 -9.10
N ALA A 292 12.75 -2.26 -7.97
CA ALA A 292 11.59 -1.38 -7.84
C ALA A 292 12.06 0.04 -7.53
N LEU A 293 11.55 1.00 -8.28
CA LEU A 293 11.78 2.42 -8.15
C LEU A 293 10.42 3.07 -7.87
N ASP A 294 10.29 3.73 -6.73
CA ASP A 294 9.09 4.45 -6.33
C ASP A 294 9.49 5.90 -6.03
N ALA A 295 8.77 6.87 -6.56
CA ALA A 295 8.97 8.28 -6.25
C ALA A 295 7.64 8.93 -5.92
N ALA A 296 7.60 9.78 -4.89
CA ALA A 296 6.42 10.52 -4.49
C ALA A 296 6.79 11.99 -4.26
N TYR A 297 5.97 12.89 -4.79
CA TYR A 297 6.08 14.32 -4.60
C TYR A 297 4.74 14.92 -4.21
N THR A 298 4.72 15.69 -3.14
CA THR A 298 3.54 16.41 -2.65
C THR A 298 3.78 17.91 -2.77
N ALA A 299 2.91 18.60 -3.48
CA ALA A 299 2.89 20.05 -3.59
C ALA A 299 1.49 20.59 -3.36
N ASN A 300 1.36 21.51 -2.40
CA ASN A 300 0.10 22.10 -1.98
C ASN A 300 -0.92 21.01 -1.59
N ASP A 301 -1.94 20.82 -2.42
CA ASP A 301 -3.03 19.86 -2.21
C ASP A 301 -2.99 18.73 -3.23
N PHE A 302 -1.88 18.57 -3.97
CA PHE A 302 -1.68 17.49 -4.93
C PHE A 302 -0.53 16.60 -4.49
N THR A 303 -0.72 15.30 -4.63
CA THR A 303 0.34 14.31 -4.51
C THR A 303 0.41 13.51 -5.79
N ILE A 304 1.59 13.45 -6.39
CA ILE A 304 1.92 12.56 -7.49
C ILE A 304 2.89 11.50 -6.99
N SER A 305 2.65 10.25 -7.35
CA SER A 305 3.64 9.19 -7.19
C SER A 305 3.80 8.42 -8.49
N ALA A 306 4.98 7.88 -8.71
CA ALA A 306 5.33 7.07 -9.86
C ALA A 306 6.07 5.82 -9.40
N THR A 307 5.75 4.69 -10.02
CA THR A 307 6.39 3.39 -9.78
C THR A 307 6.92 2.88 -11.10
N VAL A 308 8.17 2.42 -11.11
CA VAL A 308 8.83 1.75 -12.23
C VAL A 308 9.49 0.48 -11.71
N PHE A 309 9.16 -0.66 -12.30
CA PHE A 309 9.68 -1.96 -11.87
C PHE A 309 10.03 -2.83 -13.08
N PRO A 310 11.26 -2.70 -13.62
CA PRO A 310 11.83 -3.66 -14.53
C PRO A 310 12.24 -4.93 -13.78
N TYR A 311 11.92 -6.09 -14.34
CA TYR A 311 12.31 -7.38 -13.78
C TYR A 311 12.48 -8.43 -14.87
N THR A 312 13.18 -9.51 -14.52
CA THR A 312 13.38 -10.67 -15.40
C THR A 312 13.00 -11.94 -14.67
N THR A 313 12.38 -12.88 -15.37
CA THR A 313 12.05 -14.20 -14.84
C THR A 313 12.74 -15.29 -15.65
N GLN A 314 13.55 -16.11 -14.98
CA GLN A 314 14.31 -17.21 -15.58
C GLN A 314 13.77 -18.54 -15.05
N PHE A 315 13.22 -19.35 -15.93
CA PHE A 315 12.76 -20.70 -15.58
C PHE A 315 13.95 -21.67 -15.54
N GLN A 316 13.86 -22.78 -14.82
CA GLN A 316 15.02 -23.67 -14.62
C GLN A 316 15.16 -24.74 -15.70
N ALA A 317 14.05 -25.28 -16.21
CA ALA A 317 14.07 -26.32 -17.23
C ALA A 317 13.51 -25.85 -18.58
N THR A 318 13.70 -26.69 -19.59
CA THR A 318 13.12 -26.54 -20.92
C THR A 318 11.62 -26.76 -20.85
N ASP A 319 10.84 -25.87 -21.46
CA ASP A 319 9.40 -26.05 -21.56
C ASP A 319 9.09 -27.25 -22.48
N PRO A 320 8.30 -28.24 -22.01
CA PRO A 320 8.05 -29.47 -22.75
C PRO A 320 7.34 -29.27 -24.10
N PHE A 321 6.53 -28.22 -24.28
CA PHE A 321 5.83 -28.05 -25.57
C PHE A 321 6.58 -27.16 -26.56
N TRP A 322 7.46 -26.27 -26.09
CA TRP A 322 8.21 -25.34 -26.97
C TRP A 322 9.67 -25.74 -27.16
N GLY A 323 10.18 -26.72 -26.40
CA GLY A 323 11.58 -27.16 -26.48
C GLY A 323 12.58 -26.06 -26.14
N LYS A 324 12.15 -25.00 -25.45
CA LYS A 324 12.97 -23.85 -25.07
C LYS A 324 12.86 -23.57 -23.58
N ARG A 325 13.98 -23.22 -22.96
CA ARG A 325 13.98 -22.69 -21.60
C ARG A 325 13.38 -21.28 -21.60
N ARG A 326 12.28 -21.08 -20.89
CA ARG A 326 11.57 -19.81 -20.85
C ARG A 326 12.38 -18.74 -20.13
N SER A 327 12.43 -17.54 -20.72
CA SER A 327 13.04 -16.35 -20.16
C SER A 327 12.16 -15.15 -20.48
N ASP A 328 11.73 -14.45 -19.45
CA ASP A 328 10.87 -13.28 -19.56
C ASP A 328 11.59 -12.02 -19.11
N LYS A 329 11.29 -10.91 -19.78
CA LYS A 329 11.67 -9.55 -19.39
C LYS A 329 10.41 -8.71 -19.33
N ALA A 330 10.20 -8.08 -18.19
CA ALA A 330 9.01 -7.31 -17.93
C ALA A 330 9.32 -5.92 -17.38
N LEU A 331 8.38 -5.02 -17.59
CA LEU A 331 8.40 -3.65 -17.08
C LEU A 331 7.01 -3.29 -16.61
N PHE A 332 6.88 -2.96 -15.33
CA PHE A 332 5.70 -2.29 -14.81
C PHE A 332 5.98 -0.81 -14.64
N VAL A 333 5.06 0.03 -15.11
CA VAL A 333 5.05 1.47 -14.89
C VAL A 333 3.67 1.88 -14.38
N GLY A 334 3.63 2.76 -13.38
CA GLY A 334 2.39 3.30 -12.85
C GLY A 334 2.61 4.69 -12.33
N ALA A 335 1.54 5.48 -12.31
CA ALA A 335 1.50 6.73 -11.59
C ALA A 335 0.21 6.81 -10.78
N VAL A 336 0.22 7.57 -9.69
CA VAL A 336 -0.96 7.89 -8.90
C VAL A 336 -0.98 9.40 -8.73
N LEU A 337 -2.06 10.04 -9.15
CA LEU A 337 -2.36 11.43 -8.88
C LEU A 337 -3.51 11.48 -7.87
N SER A 338 -3.31 12.16 -6.75
CA SER A 338 -4.35 12.39 -5.76
C SER A 338 -4.42 13.86 -5.40
N SER A 339 -5.62 14.36 -5.08
CA SER A 339 -5.80 15.73 -4.64
C SER A 339 -6.64 15.82 -3.38
N ASP A 340 -6.08 16.43 -2.34
CA ASP A 340 -6.77 16.76 -1.10
C ASP A 340 -7.87 17.80 -1.31
N TYR A 341 -7.73 18.66 -2.32
CA TYR A 341 -8.73 19.67 -2.67
C TYR A 341 -10.06 19.03 -3.11
N LEU A 342 -10.00 17.87 -3.75
CA LEU A 342 -11.17 17.14 -4.26
C LEU A 342 -11.81 16.24 -3.19
N ARG A 343 -11.49 16.44 -1.91
CA ARG A 343 -11.97 15.59 -0.82
C ARG A 343 -13.47 15.78 -0.59
N VAL A 344 -14.24 14.70 -0.71
CA VAL A 344 -15.70 14.69 -0.44
C VAL A 344 -16.01 13.63 0.62
N GLY A 345 -16.64 14.01 1.73
CA GLY A 345 -17.06 13.05 2.77
C GLY A 345 -15.92 12.22 3.38
N GLY A 346 -14.68 12.75 3.40
CA GLY A 346 -13.49 12.03 3.88
C GLY A 346 -12.83 11.12 2.84
N PHE A 347 -13.34 11.08 1.61
CA PHE A 347 -12.73 10.36 0.50
C PHE A 347 -11.81 11.28 -0.31
N ILE A 348 -10.57 10.84 -0.54
CA ILE A 348 -9.67 11.47 -1.51
C ILE A 348 -9.75 10.69 -2.82
N PRO A 349 -10.17 11.32 -3.93
CA PRO A 349 -10.12 10.67 -5.22
C PRO A 349 -8.67 10.57 -5.70
N THR A 350 -8.35 9.44 -6.32
CA THR A 350 -7.06 9.20 -6.94
C THR A 350 -7.23 8.65 -8.34
N LEU A 351 -6.44 9.16 -9.28
CA LEU A 351 -6.34 8.65 -10.65
C LEU A 351 -5.01 7.90 -10.78
N SER A 352 -5.05 6.65 -11.22
CA SER A 352 -3.83 5.84 -11.33
C SER A 352 -3.73 5.12 -12.68
N PRO A 353 -3.10 5.73 -13.71
CA PRO A 353 -2.74 5.02 -14.92
C PRO A 353 -1.61 4.03 -14.65
N TYR A 354 -1.67 2.86 -15.28
CA TYR A 354 -0.61 1.86 -15.20
C TYR A 354 -0.47 1.08 -16.50
N CYS A 355 0.72 0.55 -16.74
CA CYS A 355 1.02 -0.39 -17.80
C CYS A 355 2.04 -1.44 -17.33
N GLY A 356 1.78 -2.70 -17.63
CA GLY A 356 2.69 -3.82 -17.49
C GLY A 356 2.99 -4.41 -18.85
N PHE A 357 4.26 -4.49 -19.20
CA PHE A 357 4.75 -5.10 -20.43
C PHE A 357 5.53 -6.35 -20.07
N ASN A 358 5.23 -7.47 -20.71
CA ASN A 358 5.98 -8.72 -20.56
C ASN A 358 6.37 -9.24 -21.95
N SER A 359 7.68 -9.31 -22.17
CA SER A 359 8.27 -9.96 -23.33
C SER A 359 8.82 -11.32 -22.91
N SER A 360 8.60 -12.34 -23.73
CA SER A 360 9.09 -13.69 -23.51
C SER A 360 9.76 -14.21 -24.78
N ASN A 361 10.76 -15.07 -24.63
CA ASN A 361 11.33 -15.82 -25.75
C ASN A 361 10.37 -16.88 -26.33
N ILE A 362 9.22 -17.09 -25.67
CA ILE A 362 8.10 -17.90 -26.14
C ILE A 362 6.88 -16.97 -26.30
N THR A 363 6.42 -16.76 -27.54
CA THR A 363 5.36 -15.79 -27.89
C THR A 363 4.08 -15.98 -27.10
N TYR A 364 3.74 -17.23 -26.74
CA TYR A 364 2.58 -17.57 -25.93
C TYR A 364 2.50 -16.79 -24.61
N TYR A 365 3.64 -16.50 -23.98
CA TYR A 365 3.71 -15.80 -22.68
C TYR A 365 3.90 -14.27 -22.80
N LYS A 366 3.85 -13.73 -24.02
CA LYS A 366 3.92 -12.27 -24.23
C LYS A 366 2.58 -11.63 -23.85
N VAL A 367 2.62 -10.66 -22.93
CA VAL A 367 1.43 -10.02 -22.36
C VAL A 367 1.69 -8.53 -22.15
N ASN A 368 0.75 -7.69 -22.55
CA ASN A 368 0.72 -6.26 -22.26
C ASN A 368 -0.62 -5.89 -21.63
N ASN A 369 -0.58 -5.24 -20.47
CA ASN A 369 -1.77 -4.86 -19.71
C ASN A 369 -1.67 -3.39 -19.37
N CYS A 370 -2.64 -2.58 -19.78
CA CYS A 370 -2.69 -1.17 -19.41
C CYS A 370 -4.08 -0.83 -18.89
N GLY A 371 -4.15 0.11 -17.96
CA GLY A 371 -5.42 0.51 -17.39
C GLY A 371 -5.35 1.85 -16.71
N ILE A 372 -6.51 2.33 -16.30
CA ILE A 372 -6.67 3.54 -15.51
C ILE A 372 -7.59 3.23 -14.34
N SER A 373 -7.08 3.45 -13.14
CA SER A 373 -7.80 3.23 -11.89
C SER A 373 -8.33 4.54 -11.35
N PHE A 374 -9.59 4.52 -10.92
CA PHE A 374 -10.22 5.56 -10.11
C PHE A 374 -10.43 4.99 -8.73
N ALA A 375 -9.69 5.49 -7.74
CA ALA A 375 -9.85 5.07 -6.36
C ALA A 375 -10.42 6.18 -5.50
N ALA A 376 -11.13 5.78 -4.47
CA ALA A 376 -11.53 6.65 -3.39
C ALA A 376 -10.90 6.08 -2.11
N ARG A 377 -9.92 6.80 -1.57
CA ARG A 377 -9.33 6.44 -0.29
C ARG A 377 -10.14 7.11 0.81
N LYS A 378 -10.79 6.30 1.66
CA LYS A 378 -11.45 6.84 2.86
C LYS A 378 -10.40 7.11 3.94
N ILE A 379 -10.35 8.36 4.38
CA ILE A 379 -9.63 8.80 5.56
C ILE A 379 -10.74 9.10 6.57
N PHE A 380 -10.85 8.32 7.65
CA PHE A 380 -12.01 8.31 8.56
C PHE A 380 -12.05 9.49 9.50
#